data_AF-A0A7C0VU06-F1
#
_entry.id   AF-A0A7C0VU06-F1
#
_cell.length_a   1.000
_cell.length_b   1.000
_cell.length_c   1.000
_cell.angle_alpha   90.00
_cell.angle_beta   90.00
_cell.angle_gamma   90.00
#
_symmetry.space_group_name_H-M   'P 1'
#
loop_
_entity.id
_entity.type
_entity.pdbx_description
1 polymer ?
#
loop_
_entity_poly.entity_id
_entity_poly.type
_entity_poly.pdbx_seq_one_letter_code
_entity_poly.pdbx_strand_id
1 'polypeptide(L)'
;MGKKSSNLDDLLDFIEDYVGPAGREVFRLLAKATKEMLDNEIIEKTGLNEQEVRRVLYELHNLGLVTYRKSRNPEDSRYIYFWRVDSARVNQVLLQRKKAVLNKLKERLEYEESHTFFVCTIDGVRLTFDEAMENDFKCPRCGSELIAEENEEVKERLRKIIRVLEEEIKREEKLIGS
;
A
#
# COMPACT_ATOMS: atom_id res chain seq x y z
N MET A 1 25.43 9.49 7.94
CA MET A 1 25.01 8.72 9.12
C MET A 1 23.48 8.66 9.14
N GLY A 2 22.89 7.47 9.30
CA GLY A 2 21.49 7.31 9.74
C GLY A 2 20.37 7.33 8.68
N LYS A 3 20.37 6.38 7.71
CA LYS A 3 19.14 5.98 7.00
C LYS A 3 19.12 4.46 6.85
N LYS A 4 18.78 3.75 7.93
CA LYS A 4 18.51 2.29 7.89
C LYS A 4 17.31 1.85 8.73
N SER A 5 16.61 2.73 9.45
CA SER A 5 15.49 2.33 10.32
C SER A 5 14.08 2.62 9.79
N SER A 6 13.86 3.15 8.57
CA SER A 6 12.49 3.54 8.18
C SER A 6 11.64 2.37 7.70
N ASN A 7 12.12 1.52 6.78
CA ASN A 7 11.23 0.61 6.04
C ASN A 7 10.59 -0.51 6.88
N LEU A 8 11.27 -1.03 7.91
CA LEU A 8 10.68 -2.05 8.79
C LEU A 8 9.65 -1.44 9.76
N ASP A 9 9.95 -0.28 10.32
CA ASP A 9 9.03 0.40 11.24
C ASP A 9 7.79 0.89 10.48
N ASP A 10 7.96 1.45 9.28
CA ASP A 10 6.88 1.83 8.37
C ASP A 10 5.99 0.62 8.02
N LEU A 11 6.60 -0.55 7.76
CA LEU A 11 5.86 -1.80 7.51
C LEU A 11 5.12 -2.29 8.75
N LEU A 12 5.73 -2.20 9.93
CA LEU A 12 5.10 -2.60 11.19
C LEU A 12 3.91 -1.71 11.54
N ASP A 13 4.02 -0.41 11.28
CA ASP A 13 2.92 0.54 11.48
C ASP A 13 1.77 0.26 10.49
N PHE A 14 2.07 0.00 9.21
CA PHE A 14 1.06 -0.44 8.23
C PHE A 14 0.35 -1.74 8.67
N ILE A 15 1.10 -2.71 9.20
CA ILE A 15 0.52 -3.96 9.68
C ILE A 15 -0.38 -3.69 10.89
N GLU A 16 0.02 -2.80 11.81
CA GLU A 16 -0.81 -2.43 12.95
C GLU A 16 -2.12 -1.76 12.50
N ASP A 17 -2.05 -0.83 11.55
CA ASP A 17 -3.23 -0.13 11.03
C ASP A 17 -4.22 -1.08 10.33
N TYR A 18 -3.72 -2.14 9.68
CA TYR A 18 -4.56 -3.04 8.86
C TYR A 18 -4.99 -4.33 9.57
N VAL A 19 -4.11 -4.91 10.39
CA VAL A 19 -4.28 -6.24 11.04
C VAL A 19 -4.46 -6.10 12.56
N GLY A 20 -4.09 -4.94 13.12
CA GLY A 20 -4.12 -4.61 14.55
C GLY A 20 -2.79 -4.86 15.26
N PRO A 21 -2.69 -4.48 16.55
CA PRO A 21 -1.47 -4.65 17.36
C PRO A 21 -0.95 -6.09 17.42
N ALA A 22 -1.87 -7.06 17.47
CA ALA A 22 -1.54 -8.49 17.39
C ALA A 22 -0.83 -8.85 16.08
N GLY A 23 -1.25 -8.24 14.97
CA GLY A 23 -0.60 -8.37 13.67
C GLY A 23 0.84 -7.91 13.68
N ARG A 24 1.08 -6.70 14.23
CA ARG A 24 2.41 -6.12 14.38
C ARG A 24 3.31 -7.02 15.21
N GLU A 25 2.79 -7.53 16.33
CA GLU A 25 3.55 -8.38 17.23
C GLU A 25 3.95 -9.71 16.60
N VAL A 26 2.99 -10.42 15.99
CA VAL A 26 3.24 -11.70 15.30
C VAL A 26 4.22 -11.52 14.14
N PHE A 27 4.03 -10.50 13.30
CA PHE A 27 4.95 -10.24 12.19
C PHE A 27 6.36 -9.91 12.68
N ARG A 28 6.48 -9.05 13.71
CA ARG A 28 7.77 -8.70 14.32
C ARG A 28 8.48 -9.93 14.89
N LEU A 29 7.73 -10.86 15.51
CA LEU A 29 8.27 -12.11 16.01
C LEU A 29 8.81 -12.96 14.85
N LEU A 30 8.02 -13.18 13.80
CA LEU A 30 8.43 -13.96 12.64
C LEU A 30 9.61 -13.33 11.88
N ALA A 31 9.67 -12.01 11.79
CA ALA A 31 10.76 -11.28 11.13
C ALA A 31 12.09 -11.42 11.87
N LYS A 32 12.06 -11.66 13.19
CA LYS A 32 13.26 -11.90 14.01
C LYS A 32 13.65 -13.38 14.08
N ALA A 33 12.74 -14.28 13.70
CA ALA A 33 12.99 -15.72 13.78
C ALA A 33 14.01 -16.15 12.71
N THR A 34 14.99 -16.96 13.12
CA THR A 34 16.00 -17.53 12.20
C THR A 34 15.53 -18.80 11.50
N LYS A 35 14.43 -19.37 11.98
CA LYS A 35 13.79 -20.58 11.46
C LYS A 35 12.27 -20.37 11.39
N GLU A 36 11.62 -21.23 10.62
CA GLU A 36 10.15 -21.27 10.59
C GLU A 36 9.59 -21.60 11.97
N MET A 37 8.42 -21.04 12.25
CA MET A 37 7.74 -21.17 13.53
C MET A 37 6.42 -21.91 13.40
N LEU A 38 6.11 -22.72 14.40
CA LEU A 38 4.83 -23.39 14.53
C LEU A 38 3.76 -22.46 15.13
N ASP A 39 2.48 -22.76 14.90
CA ASP A 39 1.36 -22.02 15.51
C ASP A 39 1.51 -21.97 17.05
N ASN A 40 1.85 -23.09 17.68
CA ASN A 40 2.02 -23.18 19.14
C ASN A 40 3.22 -22.37 19.66
N GLU A 41 4.34 -22.34 18.92
CA GLU A 41 5.50 -21.51 19.28
C GLU A 41 5.16 -20.01 19.20
N ILE A 42 4.31 -19.62 18.23
CA ILE A 42 3.84 -18.23 18.08
C ILE A 42 2.89 -17.87 19.23
N ILE A 43 1.93 -18.75 19.56
CA ILE A 43 1.02 -18.59 20.70
C ILE A 43 1.81 -18.41 22.00
N GLU A 44 2.77 -19.30 22.28
CA GLU A 44 3.57 -19.25 23.52
C GLU A 44 4.37 -17.95 23.64
N LYS A 45 4.96 -17.48 22.54
CA LYS A 45 5.84 -16.29 22.56
C LYS A 45 5.09 -14.96 22.54
N THR A 46 3.88 -14.94 21.99
CA THR A 46 3.05 -13.72 21.91
C THR A 46 2.03 -13.63 23.05
N GLY A 47 1.68 -14.76 23.68
CA GLY A 47 0.62 -14.82 24.68
C GLY A 47 -0.79 -14.67 24.10
N LEU A 48 -0.92 -14.53 22.77
CA LEU A 48 -2.19 -14.46 22.07
C LEU A 48 -2.87 -15.83 22.07
N ASN A 49 -4.20 -15.84 22.06
CA ASN A 49 -4.95 -17.10 21.97
C ASN A 49 -4.88 -17.70 20.55
N GLU A 50 -5.17 -18.99 20.43
CA GLU A 50 -5.08 -19.76 19.17
C GLU A 50 -5.94 -19.17 18.04
N GLN A 51 -7.14 -18.69 18.36
CA GLN A 51 -8.05 -18.10 17.36
C GLN A 51 -7.47 -16.81 16.79
N GLU A 52 -6.90 -15.97 17.65
CA GLU A 52 -6.30 -14.70 17.27
C GLU A 52 -5.02 -14.89 16.45
N VAL A 53 -4.14 -15.80 16.85
CA VAL A 53 -2.94 -16.14 16.08
C VAL A 53 -3.32 -16.63 14.68
N ARG A 54 -4.31 -17.52 14.57
CA ARG A 54 -4.79 -17.99 13.26
C ARG A 54 -5.32 -16.86 12.40
N ARG A 55 -6.20 -16.01 12.94
CA ARG A 55 -6.75 -14.85 12.21
C ARG A 55 -5.63 -13.98 11.67
N VAL A 56 -4.67 -13.61 12.52
CA VAL A 56 -3.52 -12.77 12.16
C VAL A 56 -2.66 -13.41 11.08
N LEU A 57 -2.32 -14.70 11.22
CA LEU A 57 -1.49 -15.39 10.23
C LEU A 57 -2.18 -15.48 8.86
N TYR A 58 -3.50 -15.69 8.82
CA TYR A 58 -4.27 -15.65 7.57
C TYR A 58 -4.28 -14.27 6.94
N GLU A 59 -4.48 -13.20 7.72
CA GLU A 59 -4.47 -11.83 7.20
C GLU A 59 -3.08 -11.44 6.67
N LEU A 60 -2.02 -11.75 7.41
CA LEU A 60 -0.64 -11.53 6.97
C LEU A 60 -0.31 -12.34 5.71
N HIS A 61 -0.84 -13.56 5.58
CA HIS A 61 -0.65 -14.39 4.39
C HIS A 61 -1.34 -13.80 3.17
N ASN A 62 -2.58 -13.32 3.33
CA ASN A 62 -3.34 -12.67 2.27
C ASN A 62 -2.66 -11.38 1.79
N LEU A 63 -2.01 -10.66 2.70
CA LEU A 63 -1.16 -9.51 2.36
C LEU A 63 0.16 -9.89 1.67
N GLY A 64 0.49 -11.19 1.59
CA GLY A 64 1.74 -11.69 1.03
C GLY A 64 2.96 -11.44 1.92
N LEU A 65 2.75 -11.16 3.20
CA LEU A 65 3.81 -10.84 4.15
C LEU A 65 4.45 -12.08 4.77
N VAL A 66 3.65 -13.13 4.94
CA VAL A 66 4.09 -14.42 5.46
C VAL A 66 3.68 -15.55 4.54
N THR A 67 4.43 -16.63 4.58
CA THR A 67 4.13 -17.89 3.89
C THR A 67 4.25 -19.05 4.85
N TYR A 68 3.70 -20.19 4.49
CA TYR A 68 3.79 -21.40 5.29
C TYR A 68 4.09 -22.62 4.42
N ARG A 69 4.71 -23.63 5.04
CA ARG A 69 4.68 -25.00 4.53
C ARG A 69 3.89 -25.89 5.48
N LYS A 70 3.26 -26.92 4.94
CA LYS A 70 2.57 -27.96 5.71
C LYS A 70 3.41 -29.23 5.75
N SER A 71 3.50 -29.86 6.91
CA SER A 71 4.05 -31.20 7.09
C SER A 71 2.99 -32.10 7.72
N ARG A 72 3.08 -33.41 7.50
CA ARG A 72 2.21 -34.38 8.19
C ARG A 72 2.93 -34.89 9.43
N ASN A 73 2.25 -34.86 10.57
CA ASN A 73 2.78 -35.47 11.78
C ASN A 73 2.86 -37.00 11.57
N PRO A 74 4.05 -37.62 11.76
CA PRO A 74 4.20 -39.07 11.64
C PRO A 74 3.36 -39.86 12.64
N GLU A 75 3.05 -39.29 13.80
CA GLU A 75 2.42 -40.02 14.91
C GLU A 75 0.89 -40.07 14.83
N ASP A 76 0.26 -38.99 14.37
CA ASP A 76 -1.20 -38.85 14.41
C ASP A 76 -1.83 -38.38 13.09
N SER A 77 -1.02 -38.31 12.02
CA SER A 77 -1.45 -37.89 10.68
C SER A 77 -2.05 -36.48 10.56
N ARG A 78 -1.96 -35.63 11.60
CA ARG A 78 -2.42 -34.23 11.56
C ARG A 78 -1.47 -33.36 10.75
N TYR A 79 -1.97 -32.25 10.20
CA TYR A 79 -1.15 -31.26 9.51
C TYR A 79 -0.53 -30.29 10.50
N ILE A 80 0.77 -30.03 10.33
CA ILE A 80 1.56 -29.07 11.09
C ILE A 80 1.98 -27.95 10.13
N TYR A 81 1.70 -26.70 10.51
CA TYR A 81 2.01 -25.51 9.72
C TYR A 81 3.26 -24.84 10.27
N PHE A 82 4.18 -24.51 9.35
CA PHE A 82 5.44 -23.83 9.65
C PHE A 82 5.44 -22.49 8.92
N TRP A 83 5.44 -21.40 9.68
CA TRP A 83 5.31 -20.03 9.20
C TRP A 83 6.65 -19.32 9.15
N ARG A 84 6.81 -18.46 8.14
CA ARG A 84 7.95 -17.54 8.03
C ARG A 84 7.56 -16.28 7.27
N VAL A 85 8.32 -15.21 7.45
CA VAL A 85 8.25 -14.05 6.57
C VAL A 85 8.70 -14.45 5.17
N ASP A 86 7.95 -14.00 4.16
CA ASP A 86 8.29 -14.22 2.76
C ASP A 86 8.94 -12.95 2.19
N SER A 87 10.19 -12.67 2.57
CA SER A 87 10.85 -11.40 2.22
C SER A 87 10.92 -11.15 0.71
N ALA A 88 11.06 -12.21 -0.09
CA ALA A 88 11.06 -12.10 -1.55
C ALA A 88 9.67 -11.66 -2.05
N ARG A 89 8.60 -12.29 -1.58
CA ARG A 89 7.23 -11.92 -1.93
C ARG A 89 6.84 -10.55 -1.39
N VAL A 90 7.25 -10.18 -0.18
CA VAL A 90 7.03 -8.85 0.41
C VAL A 90 7.57 -7.77 -0.52
N ASN A 91 8.83 -7.90 -0.96
CA ASN A 91 9.45 -6.93 -1.88
C ASN A 91 8.70 -6.85 -3.21
N GLN A 92 8.27 -8.00 -3.77
CA GLN A 92 7.46 -8.03 -4.99
C GLN A 92 6.10 -7.34 -4.80
N VAL A 93 5.39 -7.62 -3.70
CA VAL A 93 4.08 -7.02 -3.40
C VAL A 93 4.20 -5.50 -3.26
N LEU A 94 5.21 -5.03 -2.52
CA LEU A 94 5.47 -3.59 -2.34
C LEU A 94 5.76 -2.91 -3.68
N LEU A 95 6.61 -3.54 -4.51
CA LEU A 95 6.92 -3.03 -5.85
C LEU A 95 5.66 -2.91 -6.73
N GLN A 96 4.80 -3.94 -6.74
CA GLN A 96 3.56 -3.92 -7.52
C GLN A 96 2.60 -2.83 -7.02
N ARG A 97 2.50 -2.62 -5.70
CA ARG A 97 1.71 -1.51 -5.14
C ARG A 97 2.24 -0.15 -5.56
N LYS A 98 3.55 0.07 -5.51
CA LYS A 98 4.18 1.31 -6.00
C LYS A 98 3.89 1.56 -7.48
N LYS A 99 3.97 0.53 -8.32
CA LYS A 99 3.60 0.61 -9.74
C LYS A 99 2.13 0.98 -9.94
N ALA A 100 1.23 0.40 -9.14
CA ALA A 100 -0.20 0.76 -9.19
C ALA A 100 -0.45 2.23 -8.80
N VAL A 101 0.25 2.73 -7.77
CA VAL A 101 0.19 4.15 -7.38
C VAL A 101 0.76 5.03 -8.49
N LEU A 102 1.89 4.66 -9.08
CA LEU A 102 2.50 5.38 -10.20
C LEU A 102 1.54 5.50 -11.38
N ASN A 103 0.85 4.42 -11.75
CA ASN A 103 -0.12 4.44 -12.85
C ASN A 103 -1.27 5.42 -12.57
N LYS A 104 -1.83 5.40 -11.36
CA LYS A 104 -2.88 6.37 -10.97
C LYS A 104 -2.39 7.82 -11.01
N LEU A 105 -1.14 8.07 -10.61
CA LEU A 105 -0.56 9.41 -10.68
C LEU A 105 -0.37 9.86 -12.13
N LYS A 106 0.03 8.95 -13.03
CA LYS A 106 0.16 9.22 -14.47
C LYS A 106 -1.19 9.49 -15.11
N GLU A 107 -2.20 8.67 -14.83
CA GLU A 107 -3.58 8.89 -15.27
C GLU A 107 -4.08 10.26 -14.78
N ARG A 108 -3.77 10.63 -13.53
CA ARG A 108 -4.13 11.95 -13.01
C ARG A 108 -3.39 13.08 -13.73
N LEU A 109 -2.10 12.93 -14.00
CA LEU A 109 -1.33 13.94 -14.75
C LEU A 109 -1.87 14.10 -16.18
N GLU A 110 -2.15 12.99 -16.87
CA GLU A 110 -2.74 13.00 -18.21
C GLU A 110 -4.10 13.70 -18.21
N TYR A 111 -4.94 13.45 -17.19
CA TYR A 111 -6.21 14.16 -17.02
C TYR A 111 -6.01 15.67 -16.86
N GLU A 112 -5.03 16.09 -16.05
CA GLU A 112 -4.70 17.51 -15.86
C GLU A 112 -4.10 18.16 -17.13
N GLU A 113 -3.36 17.41 -17.94
CA GLU A 113 -2.73 17.92 -19.18
C GLU A 113 -3.71 18.01 -20.35
N SER A 114 -4.68 17.10 -20.43
CA SER A 114 -5.63 16.99 -21.53
C SER A 114 -6.89 17.84 -21.37
N HIS A 115 -7.14 18.38 -20.16
CA HIS A 115 -8.34 19.15 -19.86
C HIS A 115 -8.01 20.57 -19.40
N THR A 116 -8.85 21.51 -19.81
CA THR A 116 -8.93 22.83 -19.20
C THR A 116 -10.02 22.81 -18.14
N PHE A 117 -9.79 23.47 -17.01
CA PHE A 117 -10.69 23.44 -15.87
C PHE A 117 -11.28 24.81 -15.56
N PHE A 118 -12.49 24.78 -15.01
CA PHE A 118 -13.19 25.91 -14.48
C PHE A 118 -13.64 25.59 -13.05
N VAL A 119 -13.50 26.55 -12.14
CA VAL A 119 -13.76 26.36 -10.72
C VAL A 119 -14.71 27.41 -10.18
N CYS A 120 -15.62 26.97 -9.32
CA CYS A 120 -16.45 27.83 -8.50
C CYS A 120 -15.67 28.29 -7.27
N THR A 121 -15.50 29.59 -7.07
CA THR A 121 -14.77 30.15 -5.91
C THR A 121 -15.56 30.06 -4.60
N ILE A 122 -16.86 29.76 -4.66
CA ILE A 122 -17.74 29.64 -3.50
C ILE A 122 -17.80 28.20 -3.00
N ASP A 123 -18.14 27.25 -3.88
CA ASP A 123 -18.37 25.84 -3.52
C ASP A 123 -17.14 24.94 -3.75
N GLY A 124 -16.13 25.43 -4.48
CA GLY A 124 -14.98 24.63 -4.91
C GLY A 124 -15.31 23.56 -5.97
N VAL A 125 -16.52 23.61 -6.56
CA VAL A 125 -16.89 22.72 -7.68
C VAL A 125 -15.95 23.01 -8.85
N ARG A 126 -15.27 21.97 -9.32
CA ARG A 126 -14.33 22.03 -10.43
C ARG A 126 -14.86 21.18 -11.57
N LEU A 127 -14.99 21.80 -12.74
CA LEU A 127 -15.51 21.18 -13.96
C LEU A 127 -14.45 21.29 -15.06
N THR A 128 -14.46 20.34 -15.98
CA THR A 128 -13.77 20.45 -17.27
C THR A 128 -14.44 21.53 -18.13
N PHE A 129 -13.77 21.96 -19.20
CA PHE A 129 -14.36 22.91 -20.16
C PHE A 129 -15.70 22.41 -20.72
N ASP A 130 -15.79 21.14 -21.12
CA ASP A 130 -17.02 20.59 -21.69
C ASP A 130 -18.16 20.58 -20.67
N GLU A 131 -17.90 20.13 -19.44
CA GLU A 131 -18.87 20.17 -18.34
C GLU A 131 -19.26 21.62 -17.99
N ALA A 132 -18.32 22.55 -17.99
CA ALA A 132 -18.61 23.97 -17.74
C ALA A 132 -19.48 24.55 -18.87
N MET A 133 -19.21 24.20 -20.12
CA MET A 133 -20.01 24.61 -21.29
C MET A 133 -21.44 24.08 -21.21
N GLU A 134 -21.63 22.82 -20.82
CA GLU A 134 -22.96 22.23 -20.59
C GLU A 134 -23.74 22.92 -19.46
N ASN A 135 -23.04 23.54 -18.51
CA ASN A 135 -23.62 24.28 -17.40
C ASN A 135 -23.61 25.81 -17.62
N ASP A 136 -23.47 26.29 -18.87
CA ASP A 136 -23.40 27.72 -19.23
C ASP A 136 -22.35 28.51 -18.40
N PHE A 137 -21.24 27.86 -18.05
CA PHE A 137 -20.18 28.34 -17.17
C PHE A 137 -20.69 28.78 -15.78
N LYS A 138 -21.74 28.13 -15.28
CA LYS A 138 -22.29 28.37 -13.93
C LYS A 138 -22.13 27.14 -13.04
N CYS A 139 -21.92 27.39 -11.75
CA CYS A 139 -21.85 26.35 -10.75
C CYS A 139 -23.21 25.64 -10.64
N PRO A 140 -23.26 24.30 -10.81
CA PRO A 140 -24.52 23.55 -10.70
C PRO A 140 -25.10 23.52 -9.28
N ARG A 141 -24.34 23.99 -8.27
CA ARG A 141 -24.77 24.03 -6.86
C ARG A 141 -25.34 25.39 -6.45
N CYS A 142 -24.61 26.48 -6.66
CA CYS A 142 -25.01 27.82 -6.22
C CYS A 142 -25.39 28.78 -7.36
N GLY A 143 -25.18 28.39 -8.61
CA GLY A 143 -25.48 29.22 -9.79
C GLY A 143 -24.50 30.37 -10.05
N SER A 144 -23.43 30.51 -9.26
CA SER A 144 -22.38 31.51 -9.50
C SER A 144 -21.59 31.19 -10.78
N GLU A 145 -20.93 32.19 -11.35
CA GLU A 145 -20.02 31.97 -12.48
C GLU A 145 -18.81 31.12 -12.08
N LEU A 146 -18.36 30.30 -13.03
CA LEU A 146 -17.11 29.54 -12.92
C LEU A 146 -15.97 30.35 -13.54
N ILE A 147 -14.80 30.30 -12.93
CA ILE A 147 -13.59 30.96 -13.44
C ILE A 147 -12.60 29.93 -13.98
N ALA A 148 -11.87 30.27 -15.04
CA ALA A 148 -10.81 29.40 -15.55
C ALA A 148 -9.75 29.16 -14.44
N GLU A 149 -9.37 27.90 -14.26
CA GLU A 149 -8.38 27.50 -13.28
C GLU A 149 -7.04 27.21 -13.98
N GLU A 150 -5.97 27.83 -13.48
CA GLU A 150 -4.61 27.45 -13.87
C GLU A 150 -4.14 26.24 -13.04
N ASN A 151 -3.88 25.12 -13.71
CA ASN A 151 -3.47 23.88 -13.06
C ASN A 151 -1.97 23.54 -13.24
N GLU A 152 -1.15 24.48 -13.71
CA GLU A 152 0.27 24.21 -13.99
C GLU A 152 1.04 23.78 -12.73
N GLU A 153 0.75 24.39 -11.58
CA GLU A 153 1.39 24.00 -10.32
C GLU A 153 1.03 22.55 -9.93
N VAL A 154 -0.19 22.10 -10.20
CA VAL A 154 -0.62 20.71 -9.93
C VAL A 154 0.14 19.75 -10.86
N LYS A 155 0.22 20.06 -12.16
CA LYS A 155 0.97 19.27 -13.14
C LYS A 155 2.44 19.14 -12.75
N GLU A 156 3.10 20.23 -12.37
CA GLU A 156 4.49 20.21 -11.93
C GLU A 156 4.71 19.35 -10.66
N ARG A 157 3.81 19.45 -9.67
CA ARG A 157 3.87 18.59 -8.48
C ARG A 157 3.72 17.11 -8.86
N LEU A 158 2.74 16.77 -9.71
CA LEU A 158 2.52 15.40 -10.18
C LEU A 158 3.75 14.86 -10.93
N ARG A 159 4.30 15.61 -11.89
CA ARG A 159 5.53 15.25 -12.63
C ARG A 159 6.69 14.98 -11.68
N LYS A 160 6.89 15.83 -10.67
CA LYS A 160 7.95 15.65 -9.67
C LYS A 160 7.77 14.37 -8.86
N ILE A 161 6.57 14.09 -8.37
CA ILE A 161 6.28 12.87 -7.58
C ILE A 161 6.46 11.63 -8.45
N ILE A 162 5.91 11.63 -9.66
CA ILE A 162 6.04 10.55 -10.65
C ILE A 162 7.51 10.22 -10.88
N ARG A 163 8.35 11.23 -11.17
CA ARG A 163 9.77 11.04 -11.42
C ARG A 163 10.50 10.41 -10.24
N VAL A 164 10.22 10.86 -9.02
CA VAL A 164 10.84 10.30 -7.80
C VAL A 164 10.45 8.84 -7.63
N LEU A 165 9.16 8.53 -7.80
CA LEU A 165 8.63 7.17 -7.64
C LEU A 165 9.15 6.22 -8.73
N GLU A 166 9.30 6.67 -9.97
CA GLU A 166 9.91 5.90 -11.06
C GLU A 166 11.36 5.51 -10.78
N GLU A 167 12.18 6.45 -10.30
CA GLU A 167 13.58 6.19 -9.96
C GLU A 167 13.73 5.27 -8.74
N GLU A 168 12.76 5.30 -7.82
CA GLU A 168 12.68 4.35 -6.71
C GLU A 168 12.32 2.94 -7.20
N ILE A 169 11.24 2.80 -7.98
CA ILE A 169 10.80 1.53 -8.58
C ILE A 169 11.92 0.89 -9.39
N LYS A 170 12.61 1.67 -10.24
CA LYS A 170 13.71 1.19 -11.08
C LYS A 170 14.90 0.68 -10.27
N ARG A 171 15.17 1.27 -9.10
CA ARG A 171 16.21 0.77 -8.18
C ARG A 171 15.78 -0.55 -7.55
N GLU A 172 14.54 -0.64 -7.08
CA GLU A 172 14.00 -1.85 -6.45
C GLU A 172 13.92 -3.03 -7.42
N GLU A 173 13.51 -2.81 -8.67
CA GLU A 173 13.51 -3.84 -9.72
C GLU A 173 14.90 -4.46 -9.92
N LYS A 174 15.94 -3.63 -9.93
CA LYS A 174 17.32 -4.11 -10.06
C LYS A 174 17.75 -4.97 -8.87
N LEU A 175 17.30 -4.62 -7.66
CA LEU A 175 17.62 -5.37 -6.43
C LEU A 175 16.86 -6.68 -6.32
N ILE A 176 15.64 -6.77 -6.89
CA ILE A 176 14.85 -8.01 -6.90
C ILE A 176 15.30 -8.95 -8.02
N GLY A 177 15.76 -8.40 -9.15
CA GLY A 177 16.25 -9.17 -10.29
C GLY A 177 17.71 -9.62 -10.21
N SER A 178 18.48 -9.12 -9.23
CA SER A 178 19.87 -9.51 -8.92
C SER A 178 19.93 -10.62 -7.87
#